data_AF-A0A2T0SBT0-F1
#
_entry.id   AF-A0A2T0SBT0-F1
#
_cell.length_a   1.000
_cell.length_b   1.000
_cell.length_c   1.000
_cell.angle_alpha   90.00
_cell.angle_beta   90.00
_cell.angle_gamma   90.00
#
_symmetry.space_group_name_H-M   'P 1'
#
loop_
_entity.id
_entity.type
_entity.pdbx_description
1 polymer ?
#
loop_
_entity_poly.entity_id
_entity_poly.type
_entity_poly.pdbx_seq_one_letter_code
_entity_poly.pdbx_strand_id
1 'polypeptide(L)'
;MSVAAISAAVASFAGLRGLALVAGWPDRLAWLLPVTIDAYAMTSARVWLAGTLGDGGARNFARANAIGAIATSIVGNAGFHLIVAGLLTISWPIIVLVGAVPAAVLGLTAHLHALTAFVPPQTTSPLPADERPQTRTGIRTRRAKRRTDAALLNAAREADARHRAAHDGRPISRDGLRSALRIAGPKATELRRQLAAETPDRKEAARRP
;
A
#
# COMPACT_ATOMS: atom_id res chain seq x y z
N MET A 1 4.46 -1.91 23.23
CA MET A 1 4.77 -1.39 21.88
C MET A 1 5.13 0.09 21.91
N SER A 2 4.30 0.98 22.47
CA SER A 2 4.59 2.43 22.50
C SER A 2 5.89 2.80 23.22
N VAL A 3 6.20 2.16 24.36
CA VAL A 3 7.47 2.37 25.08
C VAL A 3 8.67 2.05 24.19
N ALA A 4 8.69 0.87 23.56
CA ALA A 4 9.77 0.48 22.66
C ALA A 4 9.92 1.44 21.46
N ALA A 5 8.81 1.90 20.89
CA ALA A 5 8.83 2.86 19.78
C ALA A 5 9.41 4.22 20.21
N ILE A 6 9.00 4.74 21.38
CA ILE A 6 9.53 5.99 21.93
C ILE A 6 11.02 5.85 22.27
N SER A 7 11.42 4.75 22.93
CA SER A 7 12.83 4.49 23.24
C SER A 7 13.68 4.43 21.97
N ALA A 8 13.21 3.75 20.92
CA ALA A 8 13.89 3.69 19.63
C ALA A 8 14.00 5.08 18.97
N ALA A 9 12.92 5.86 19.00
CA ALA A 9 12.91 7.22 18.45
C ALA A 9 13.89 8.15 19.19
N VAL A 10 13.91 8.12 20.53
CA VAL A 10 14.83 8.94 21.34
C VAL A 10 16.29 8.54 21.10
N ALA A 11 16.58 7.23 21.08
CA ALA A 11 17.93 6.74 20.80
C ALA A 11 18.40 7.16 19.40
N SER A 12 17.54 7.00 18.39
CA SER A 12 17.82 7.41 17.01
C SER A 12 18.01 8.91 16.87
N PHE A 13 17.20 9.70 17.58
CA PHE A 13 17.28 11.16 17.57
C PHE A 13 18.64 11.63 18.09
N ALA A 14 19.13 11.06 19.19
CA ALA A 14 20.41 11.43 19.77
C ALA A 14 21.58 11.16 18.81
N GLY A 15 21.61 9.99 18.16
CA GLY A 15 22.68 9.64 17.23
C GLY A 15 22.66 10.46 15.95
N LEU A 16 21.48 10.68 15.35
CA LEU A 16 21.36 11.53 14.15
C LEU A 16 21.67 13.01 14.44
N ARG A 17 21.23 13.55 15.59
CA ARG A 17 21.63 14.91 16.01
C ARG A 17 23.15 14.99 16.19
N GLY A 18 23.75 13.98 16.80
CA GLY A 18 25.20 13.85 16.92
C GLY A 18 25.89 13.84 15.56
N LEU A 19 25.34 13.10 14.59
CA LEU A 19 25.84 13.05 13.22
C LEU A 19 25.82 14.45 12.56
N ALA A 20 24.75 15.21 12.73
CA ALA A 20 24.65 16.57 12.21
C ALA A 20 25.72 17.49 12.80
N LEU A 21 25.95 17.40 14.12
CA LEU A 21 26.98 18.18 14.81
C LEU A 21 28.38 17.87 14.27
N VAL A 22 28.74 16.59 14.16
CA VAL A 22 30.05 16.20 13.64
C VAL A 22 30.20 16.49 12.15
N ALA A 23 29.09 16.59 11.41
CA ALA A 23 29.05 17.06 10.03
C ALA A 23 29.11 18.59 9.90
N GLY A 24 29.27 19.33 11.00
CA GLY A 24 29.49 20.78 11.01
C GLY A 24 28.22 21.63 11.09
N TRP A 25 27.06 21.04 11.40
CA TRP A 25 25.84 21.83 11.59
C TRP A 25 25.88 22.60 12.93
N PRO A 26 25.34 23.82 12.99
CA PRO A 26 25.24 24.54 14.24
C PRO A 26 24.27 23.82 15.19
N ASP A 27 24.59 23.84 16.49
CA ASP A 27 23.85 23.11 17.53
C ASP A 27 22.35 23.40 17.54
N ARG A 28 21.98 24.66 17.26
CA ARG A 28 20.59 25.14 17.17
C ARG A 28 19.79 24.51 16.02
N LEU A 29 20.45 23.96 15.00
CA LEU A 29 19.83 23.37 13.81
C LEU A 29 20.08 21.85 13.69
N ALA A 30 21.03 21.30 14.44
CA ALA A 30 21.38 19.88 14.36
C ALA A 30 20.20 18.92 14.60
N TRP A 31 19.20 19.36 15.38
CA TRP A 31 17.97 18.60 15.63
C TRP A 31 17.05 18.48 14.39
N LEU A 32 17.23 19.32 13.37
CA LEU A 32 16.44 19.25 12.13
C LEU A 32 16.76 17.99 11.33
N LEU A 33 17.97 17.44 11.43
CA LEU A 33 18.33 16.21 10.71
C LEU A 33 17.44 15.02 11.12
N PRO A 34 17.36 14.62 12.41
CA PRO A 34 16.45 13.55 12.81
C PRO A 34 14.99 13.89 12.52
N VAL A 35 14.56 15.13 12.76
CA VAL A 35 13.15 15.51 12.55
C VAL A 35 12.74 15.43 11.08
N THR A 36 13.60 15.84 10.14
CA THR A 36 13.30 15.74 8.70
C THR A 36 13.18 14.30 8.25
N ILE A 37 14.09 13.43 8.70
CA ILE A 37 14.06 11.99 8.39
C ILE A 37 12.79 11.34 8.98
N ASP A 38 12.47 11.60 10.25
CA ASP A 38 11.33 10.99 10.93
C ASP A 38 9.99 11.49 10.38
N ALA A 39 9.87 12.79 10.11
CA ALA A 39 8.69 13.36 9.47
C ALA A 39 8.46 12.73 8.09
N TYR A 40 9.52 12.55 7.32
CA TYR A 40 9.45 11.93 6.00
C TYR A 40 9.11 10.43 6.08
N ALA A 41 9.73 9.69 6.99
CA ALA A 41 9.43 8.28 7.24
C ALA A 41 7.95 8.09 7.63
N MET A 42 7.45 8.90 8.57
CA MET A 42 6.06 8.87 8.98
C MET A 42 5.10 9.23 7.84
N THR A 43 5.43 10.24 7.05
CA THR A 43 4.59 10.65 5.90
C THR A 43 4.52 9.55 4.85
N SER A 44 5.67 8.99 4.47
CA SER A 44 5.75 7.90 3.50
C SER A 44 5.06 6.63 4.01
N ALA A 45 5.24 6.28 5.28
CA ALA A 45 4.57 5.14 5.90
C ALA A 45 3.05 5.33 5.96
N ARG A 46 2.56 6.52 6.33
CA ARG A 46 1.12 6.83 6.31
C ARG A 46 0.54 6.68 4.90
N VAL A 47 1.19 7.23 3.88
CA VAL A 47 0.74 7.13 2.49
C VAL A 47 0.75 5.67 2.01
N TRP A 48 1.79 4.90 2.36
CA TRP A 48 1.88 3.48 2.02
C TRP A 48 0.77 2.63 2.69
N LEU A 49 0.46 2.91 3.96
CA LEU A 49 -0.48 2.13 4.77
C LEU A 49 -1.94 2.58 4.67
N ALA A 50 -2.21 3.82 4.25
CA ALA A 50 -3.57 4.37 4.14
C ALA A 50 -4.46 3.58 3.15
N GLY A 51 -3.88 2.84 2.21
CA GLY A 51 -4.63 1.99 1.26
C GLY A 51 -5.57 2.76 0.33
N THR A 52 -5.49 4.09 0.31
CA THR A 52 -6.30 4.99 -0.51
C THR A 52 -5.78 5.14 -1.93
N LEU A 53 -4.50 4.81 -2.16
CA LEU A 53 -3.90 4.80 -3.49
C LEU A 53 -4.27 3.51 -4.22
N GLY A 54 -4.91 3.65 -5.39
CA GLY A 54 -5.12 2.55 -6.33
C GLY A 54 -3.81 1.91 -6.78
N ASP A 55 -3.91 0.71 -7.36
CA ASP A 55 -2.78 -0.20 -7.55
C ASP A 55 -1.68 0.35 -8.49
N GLY A 56 -0.42 0.05 -8.16
CA GLY A 56 0.74 0.23 -9.05
C GLY A 56 1.87 1.14 -8.51
N GLY A 57 1.92 2.39 -8.98
CA GLY A 57 3.13 3.23 -8.86
C GLY A 57 3.27 3.97 -7.52
N ALA A 58 2.27 4.77 -7.14
CA ALA A 58 2.36 5.67 -5.99
C ALA A 58 2.55 4.91 -4.66
N ARG A 59 1.88 3.77 -4.49
CA ARG A 59 2.02 2.93 -3.30
C ARG A 59 3.40 2.26 -3.21
N ASN A 60 3.95 1.80 -4.33
CA ASN A 60 5.29 1.22 -4.38
C ASN A 60 6.36 2.28 -4.11
N PHE A 61 6.19 3.49 -4.65
CA PHE A 61 7.05 4.63 -4.34
C PHE A 61 7.00 4.99 -2.86
N ALA A 62 5.80 5.12 -2.27
CA ALA A 62 5.64 5.39 -0.84
C ALA A 62 6.29 4.30 0.04
N ARG A 63 6.15 3.02 -0.35
CA ARG A 63 6.81 1.89 0.33
C ARG A 63 8.34 1.99 0.25
N ALA A 64 8.88 2.21 -0.95
CA ALA A 64 10.32 2.32 -1.15
C ALA A 64 10.90 3.47 -0.33
N ASN A 65 10.21 4.62 -0.27
CA ASN A 65 10.63 5.76 0.52
C ASN A 65 10.50 5.55 2.03
N ALA A 66 9.45 4.87 2.50
CA ALA A 66 9.33 4.51 3.91
C ALA A 66 10.48 3.60 4.36
N ILE A 67 10.81 2.58 3.56
CA ILE A 67 11.95 1.68 3.81
C ILE A 67 13.27 2.45 3.72
N GLY A 68 13.43 3.30 2.70
CA GLY A 68 14.60 4.14 2.51
C GLY A 68 14.88 5.05 3.72
N ALA A 69 13.85 5.73 4.23
CA ALA A 69 13.99 6.61 5.39
C ALA A 69 14.40 5.83 6.66
N ILE A 70 13.84 4.64 6.88
CA ILE A 70 14.24 3.74 7.98
C ILE A 70 15.71 3.33 7.82
N ALA A 71 16.11 2.91 6.61
CA ALA A 71 17.49 2.54 6.33
C ALA A 71 18.46 3.72 6.53
N THR A 72 18.10 4.92 6.06
CA THR A 72 18.87 6.16 6.29
C THR A 72 19.04 6.45 7.77
N SER A 73 17.99 6.27 8.58
CA SER A 73 18.08 6.45 10.03
C SER A 73 19.04 5.45 10.69
N ILE A 74 18.97 4.17 10.33
CA ILE A 74 19.86 3.12 10.84
C ILE A 74 21.32 3.41 10.44
N VAL A 75 21.56 3.70 9.16
CA VAL A 75 22.90 4.01 8.64
C VAL A 75 23.46 5.27 9.27
N GLY A 76 22.66 6.31 9.46
CA GLY A 76 23.09 7.54 10.12
C GLY A 76 23.49 7.31 11.58
N ASN A 77 22.69 6.57 12.35
CA ASN A 77 23.04 6.21 13.73
C ASN A 77 24.32 5.36 13.80
N ALA A 78 24.44 4.35 12.94
CA ALA A 78 25.64 3.51 12.86
C ALA A 78 26.87 4.36 12.49
N GLY A 79 26.74 5.25 11.51
CA GLY A 79 27.80 6.16 11.09
C GLY A 79 28.26 7.07 12.23
N PHE A 80 27.32 7.64 13.00
CA PHE A 80 27.66 8.43 14.18
C PHE A 80 28.45 7.63 15.22
N HIS A 81 27.98 6.43 15.56
CA HIS A 81 28.68 5.58 16.53
C HIS A 81 30.06 5.14 16.04
N LEU A 82 30.23 4.86 14.74
CA LEU A 82 31.54 4.57 14.15
C LEU A 82 32.48 5.76 14.23
N ILE A 83 32.00 6.99 14.02
CA ILE A 83 32.79 8.22 14.16
C ILE A 83 33.24 8.41 15.61
N VAL A 84 32.31 8.32 16.56
CA VAL A 84 32.61 8.47 17.99
C VAL A 84 33.56 7.38 18.50
N ALA A 85 33.44 6.16 17.98
CA ALA A 85 34.36 5.06 18.28
C ALA A 85 35.74 5.20 17.60
N GLY A 86 35.95 6.22 16.77
CA GLY A 86 37.20 6.42 16.03
C GLY A 86 37.41 5.43 14.87
N LEU A 87 36.38 4.69 14.47
CA LEU A 87 36.41 3.70 13.39
C LEU A 87 36.09 4.29 12.02
N LEU A 88 35.48 5.49 11.99
CA LEU A 88 35.17 6.21 10.75
C LEU A 88 35.63 7.67 10.88
N THR A 89 36.45 8.14 9.95
CA THR A 89 36.86 9.53 9.90
C THR A 89 35.82 10.39 9.19
N ILE A 90 35.54 11.57 9.75
CA ILE A 90 34.68 12.56 9.08
C ILE A 90 35.40 13.05 7.84
N SER A 91 34.74 12.89 6.70
CA SER A 91 35.26 13.25 5.40
C SER A 91 34.24 14.11 4.66
N TRP A 92 34.69 14.84 3.63
CA TRP A 92 33.83 15.71 2.83
C TRP A 92 32.58 14.99 2.26
N PRO A 93 32.60 13.70 1.87
CA PRO A 93 31.40 13.03 1.38
C PRO A 93 30.34 12.87 2.48
N ILE A 94 30.74 12.58 3.73
CA ILE A 94 29.81 12.47 4.85
C ILE A 94 29.13 13.81 5.09
N ILE A 95 29.90 14.90 5.09
CA ILE A 95 29.39 16.26 5.26
C ILE A 95 28.36 16.60 4.17
N VAL A 96 28.70 16.32 2.91
CA VAL A 96 27.79 16.59 1.77
C VAL A 96 26.53 15.74 1.85
N LEU A 97 26.65 14.44 2.15
CA LEU A 97 25.51 13.53 2.26
C LEU A 97 24.56 13.94 3.38
N VAL A 98 25.10 14.26 4.56
CA VAL A 98 24.31 14.73 5.71
C VAL A 98 23.66 16.08 5.40
N GLY A 99 24.41 17.01 4.79
CA GLY A 99 23.90 18.32 4.36
C GLY A 99 22.81 18.25 3.30
N ALA A 100 22.82 17.24 2.43
CA ALA A 100 21.83 17.06 1.37
C ALA A 100 20.49 16.51 1.85
N VAL A 101 20.39 15.96 3.08
CA VAL A 101 19.19 15.29 3.58
C VAL A 101 17.93 16.17 3.51
N PRO A 102 17.92 17.42 4.01
CA PRO A 102 16.72 18.26 3.95
C PRO A 102 16.25 18.54 2.52
N ALA A 103 17.19 18.81 1.60
CA ALA A 103 16.87 19.07 0.20
C ALA A 103 16.32 17.82 -0.50
N ALA A 104 16.92 16.65 -0.24
CA ALA A 104 16.43 15.37 -0.76
C ALA A 104 15.03 15.05 -0.22
N VAL A 105 14.80 15.20 1.08
CA VAL A 105 13.49 14.98 1.72
C VAL A 105 12.42 15.90 1.12
N LEU A 106 12.75 17.17 0.87
CA LEU A 106 11.84 18.11 0.23
C LEU A 106 11.43 17.65 -1.18
N GLY A 107 12.41 17.28 -2.02
CA GLY A 107 12.16 16.78 -3.38
C GLY A 107 11.33 15.50 -3.39
N LEU A 108 11.65 14.56 -2.50
CA LEU A 108 10.92 13.31 -2.35
C LEU A 108 9.49 13.52 -1.84
N THR A 109 9.28 14.48 -0.94
CA THR A 109 7.94 14.85 -0.43
C THR A 109 7.11 15.50 -1.53
N ALA A 110 7.70 16.41 -2.32
CA ALA A 110 7.03 17.03 -3.46
C ALA A 110 6.63 16.00 -4.52
N HIS A 111 7.51 15.04 -4.83
CA HIS A 111 7.22 13.96 -5.76
C HIS A 111 6.11 13.04 -5.23
N LEU A 112 6.17 12.68 -3.94
CA LEU A 112 5.11 11.89 -3.30
C LEU A 112 3.77 12.61 -3.37
N HIS A 113 3.74 13.91 -3.05
CA HIS A 113 2.54 14.73 -3.15
C HIS A 113 1.99 14.76 -4.58
N ALA A 114 2.84 14.98 -5.58
CA ALA A 114 2.45 14.96 -6.99
C ALA A 114 1.81 13.62 -7.39
N LEU A 115 2.39 12.49 -6.96
CA LEU A 115 1.83 11.15 -7.22
C LEU A 115 0.46 10.94 -6.55
N THR A 116 0.23 11.56 -5.39
CA THR A 116 -1.05 11.47 -4.69
C THR A 116 -2.12 12.43 -5.21
N ALA A 117 -1.72 13.54 -5.84
CA ALA A 117 -2.63 14.58 -6.33
C ALA A 117 -3.31 14.25 -7.67
N PHE A 118 -2.86 13.21 -8.39
CA PHE A 118 -3.51 12.77 -9.62
C PHE A 118 -4.89 12.14 -9.34
N VAL A 119 -5.93 12.98 -9.40
CA VAL A 119 -7.32 12.56 -9.59
C VAL A 119 -7.57 12.55 -11.10
N PRO A 120 -7.84 11.39 -11.73
CA PRO A 120 -8.25 11.37 -13.13
C PRO A 120 -9.50 12.26 -13.28
N PRO A 121 -9.57 13.14 -14.29
CA PRO A 121 -10.80 13.85 -14.57
C PRO A 121 -11.90 12.81 -14.71
N GLN A 122 -12.91 12.89 -13.83
CA GLN A 122 -14.10 12.09 -14.02
C GLN A 122 -14.66 12.52 -15.35
N THR A 123 -14.65 11.63 -16.33
CA THR A 123 -15.42 11.80 -17.56
C THR A 123 -16.87 11.90 -17.12
N THR A 124 -17.34 13.13 -16.91
CA THR A 124 -18.71 13.44 -16.56
C THR A 124 -19.56 13.12 -17.77
N SER A 125 -19.99 11.85 -17.84
CA SER A 125 -21.16 11.50 -18.64
C SER A 125 -22.34 12.30 -18.06
N PRO A 126 -23.03 13.14 -18.86
CA PRO A 126 -24.11 13.97 -18.35
C PRO A 126 -25.26 13.06 -17.94
N LEU A 127 -25.51 12.95 -16.64
CA LEU A 127 -26.73 12.37 -16.09
C LEU A 127 -27.57 13.50 -15.47
N PRO A 128 -28.91 13.42 -15.59
CA PRO A 128 -29.81 14.54 -15.40
C PRO A 128 -29.82 15.01 -13.94
N ALA A 129 -30.05 16.31 -13.79
CA ALA A 129 -30.18 16.96 -12.51
C ALA A 129 -31.35 16.35 -11.74
N ASP A 130 -31.04 15.67 -10.63
CA ASP A 130 -31.72 15.99 -9.39
C ASP A 130 -30.90 15.59 -8.15
N GLU A 131 -31.09 16.41 -7.11
CA GLU A 131 -30.73 16.21 -5.70
C GLU A 131 -29.25 16.33 -5.25
N ARG A 132 -28.98 17.46 -4.57
CA ARG A 132 -27.91 17.63 -3.55
C ARG A 132 -28.57 17.72 -2.16
N PRO A 133 -27.81 17.69 -1.04
CA PRO A 133 -26.61 16.90 -0.70
C PRO A 133 -26.73 16.26 0.70
N GLN A 134 -25.90 15.24 1.03
CA GLN A 134 -25.09 15.14 2.28
C GLN A 134 -24.54 13.72 2.60
N THR A 135 -23.25 13.71 2.97
CA THR A 135 -22.57 12.80 3.92
C THR A 135 -22.63 11.27 3.68
N ARG A 136 -21.81 10.70 2.78
CA ARG A 136 -21.73 9.22 2.63
C ARG A 136 -20.50 8.66 1.87
N THR A 137 -19.28 8.99 2.29
CA THR A 137 -18.05 8.50 1.62
C THR A 137 -17.73 7.03 1.90
N GLY A 138 -18.26 6.43 2.99
CA GLY A 138 -18.01 5.02 3.34
C GLY A 138 -18.95 3.99 2.68
N ILE A 139 -20.11 4.41 2.16
CA ILE A 139 -21.13 3.47 1.63
C ILE A 139 -20.90 3.19 0.13
N ARG A 140 -20.36 4.15 -0.63
CA ARG A 140 -20.13 3.97 -2.08
C ARG A 140 -19.06 2.91 -2.38
N THR A 141 -17.99 2.83 -1.60
CA THR A 141 -16.91 1.83 -1.83
C THR A 141 -17.38 0.40 -1.55
N ARG A 142 -18.17 0.19 -0.49
CA ARG A 142 -18.81 -1.10 -0.20
C ARG A 142 -19.86 -1.48 -1.26
N ARG A 143 -20.65 -0.52 -1.76
CA ARG A 143 -21.64 -0.77 -2.82
C ARG A 143 -20.97 -1.10 -4.16
N ALA A 144 -19.89 -0.39 -4.51
CA ALA A 144 -19.10 -0.67 -5.71
C ALA A 144 -18.44 -2.04 -5.65
N LYS A 145 -17.78 -2.39 -4.52
CA LYS A 145 -17.18 -3.71 -4.32
C LYS A 145 -18.23 -4.83 -4.40
N ARG A 146 -19.40 -4.67 -3.75
CA ARG A 146 -20.50 -5.63 -3.86
C ARG A 146 -21.03 -5.77 -5.27
N ARG A 147 -21.09 -4.69 -6.06
CA ARG A 147 -21.50 -4.72 -7.47
C ARG A 147 -20.52 -5.49 -8.32
N THR A 148 -19.22 -5.32 -8.09
CA THR A 148 -18.16 -6.08 -8.78
C THR A 148 -18.17 -7.56 -8.38
N ASP A 149 -18.37 -7.87 -7.09
CA ASP A 149 -18.49 -9.25 -6.61
C ASP A 149 -19.72 -9.96 -7.20
N ALA A 150 -20.86 -9.27 -7.31
CA ALA A 150 -22.07 -9.80 -7.95
C ALA A 150 -21.89 -10.04 -9.46
N ALA A 151 -21.19 -9.13 -10.16
CA ALA A 151 -20.87 -9.30 -11.57
C ALA A 151 -19.93 -10.50 -11.81
N LEU A 152 -18.93 -10.68 -10.94
CA LEU A 152 -18.02 -11.84 -10.98
C LEU A 152 -18.74 -13.17 -10.72
N LEU A 153 -19.71 -13.18 -9.81
CA LEU A 153 -20.55 -14.35 -9.55
C LEU A 153 -21.42 -14.71 -10.77
N ASN A 154 -22.03 -13.72 -11.41
CA ASN A 154 -22.80 -13.95 -12.63
C ASN A 154 -21.92 -14.49 -13.78
N ALA A 155 -20.73 -13.92 -13.97
CA ALA A 155 -19.77 -14.42 -14.96
C ALA A 155 -19.30 -15.85 -14.65
N ALA A 156 -19.14 -16.19 -13.35
CA ALA A 156 -18.80 -17.55 -12.93
C ALA A 156 -19.93 -18.55 -13.21
N ARG A 157 -21.20 -18.17 -12.99
CA ARG A 157 -22.37 -19.00 -13.35
C ARG A 157 -22.43 -19.25 -14.86
N GLU A 158 -22.20 -18.21 -15.66
CA GLU A 158 -22.20 -18.33 -17.12
C GLU A 158 -21.05 -19.21 -17.63
N ALA A 159 -19.86 -19.11 -17.03
CA ALA A 159 -18.74 -19.98 -17.35
C ALA A 159 -19.01 -21.45 -16.96
N ASP A 160 -19.61 -21.69 -15.79
CA ASP A 160 -19.99 -23.04 -15.35
C ASP A 160 -21.10 -23.64 -16.24
N ALA A 161 -22.13 -22.86 -16.60
CA ALA A 161 -23.19 -23.29 -17.51
C ALA A 161 -22.65 -23.69 -18.89
N ARG A 162 -21.75 -22.87 -19.46
CA ARG A 162 -21.08 -23.18 -20.73
C ARG A 162 -20.21 -24.44 -20.63
N HIS A 163 -19.50 -24.61 -19.52
CA HIS A 163 -18.67 -25.79 -19.30
C HIS A 163 -19.52 -27.06 -19.19
N ARG A 164 -20.62 -27.01 -18.42
CA ARG A 164 -21.57 -28.13 -18.29
C ARG A 164 -22.23 -28.51 -19.61
N ALA A 165 -22.57 -27.53 -20.45
CA ALA A 165 -23.13 -27.78 -21.78
C ALA A 165 -22.14 -28.51 -22.71
N ALA A 166 -20.83 -28.29 -22.53
CA ALA A 166 -19.78 -28.89 -23.34
C ALA A 166 -19.20 -30.21 -22.76
N HIS A 167 -19.45 -30.53 -21.49
CA HIS A 167 -18.79 -31.64 -20.77
C HIS A 167 -19.78 -32.51 -19.98
N ASP A 168 -20.90 -32.90 -20.60
CA ASP A 168 -21.89 -33.82 -20.05
C ASP A 168 -22.41 -33.44 -18.65
N GLY A 169 -22.64 -32.15 -18.42
CA GLY A 169 -23.16 -31.64 -17.16
C GLY A 169 -22.16 -31.59 -16.01
N ARG A 170 -20.87 -31.87 -16.25
CA ARG A 170 -19.83 -31.80 -15.21
C ARG A 170 -19.54 -30.36 -14.79
N PRO A 171 -19.43 -30.07 -13.47
CA PRO A 171 -19.16 -28.72 -12.99
C PRO A 171 -17.74 -28.28 -13.34
N ILE A 172 -17.57 -26.97 -13.58
CA ILE A 172 -16.27 -26.39 -13.94
C ILE A 172 -15.25 -26.57 -12.80
N SER A 173 -14.02 -26.95 -13.18
CA SER A 173 -12.92 -27.08 -12.22
C SER A 173 -12.42 -25.72 -11.72
N ARG A 174 -11.71 -25.70 -10.60
CA ARG A 174 -11.07 -24.47 -10.06
C ARG A 174 -10.17 -23.83 -11.11
N ASP A 175 -9.37 -24.64 -11.79
CA ASP A 175 -8.40 -24.15 -12.77
C ASP A 175 -9.10 -23.70 -14.07
N GLY A 176 -10.24 -24.31 -14.39
CA GLY A 176 -11.16 -23.84 -15.44
C GLY A 176 -11.74 -22.45 -15.14
N LEU A 177 -12.25 -22.20 -13.93
CA LEU A 177 -12.73 -20.88 -13.51
C LEU A 177 -11.60 -19.83 -13.49
N ARG A 178 -10.41 -20.24 -13.05
CA ARG A 178 -9.22 -19.38 -13.03
C ARG A 178 -8.87 -18.91 -14.45
N SER A 179 -8.87 -19.84 -15.41
CA SER A 179 -8.58 -19.56 -16.82
C SER A 179 -9.68 -18.71 -17.47
N ALA A 180 -10.95 -19.08 -17.27
CA ALA A 180 -12.09 -18.42 -17.90
C ALA A 180 -12.32 -16.98 -17.44
N LEU A 181 -12.08 -16.69 -16.14
CA LEU A 181 -12.34 -15.37 -15.56
C LEU A 181 -11.06 -14.55 -15.31
N ARG A 182 -9.88 -15.11 -15.60
CA ARG A 182 -8.56 -14.49 -15.33
C ARG A 182 -8.41 -13.98 -13.89
N ILE A 183 -8.91 -14.74 -12.93
CA ILE A 183 -8.92 -14.39 -11.50
C ILE A 183 -7.85 -15.16 -10.71
N ALA A 184 -7.48 -14.64 -9.52
CA ALA A 184 -6.52 -15.31 -8.64
C ALA A 184 -7.08 -16.62 -8.02
N GLY A 185 -6.19 -17.57 -7.73
CA GLY A 185 -6.53 -18.91 -7.22
C GLY A 185 -7.45 -18.93 -5.99
N PRO A 186 -7.22 -18.11 -4.95
CA PRO A 186 -8.12 -18.05 -3.79
C PRO A 186 -9.55 -17.61 -4.13
N LYS A 187 -9.70 -16.64 -5.05
CA LYS A 187 -11.01 -16.13 -5.48
C LYS A 187 -11.76 -17.17 -6.34
N ALA A 188 -11.05 -17.95 -7.16
CA ALA A 188 -11.63 -19.06 -7.91
C ALA A 188 -12.13 -20.19 -7.00
N THR A 189 -11.40 -20.49 -5.92
CA THR A 189 -11.83 -21.46 -4.91
C THR A 189 -13.12 -21.02 -4.21
N GLU A 190 -13.21 -19.75 -3.82
CA GLU A 190 -14.41 -19.19 -3.18
C GLU A 190 -15.63 -19.21 -4.11
N LEU A 191 -15.46 -18.79 -5.37
CA LEU A 191 -16.56 -18.84 -6.36
C LEU A 191 -17.02 -20.28 -6.62
N ARG A 192 -16.10 -21.26 -6.69
CA ARG A 192 -16.46 -22.68 -6.83
C ARG A 192 -17.26 -23.18 -5.62
N ARG A 193 -16.88 -22.77 -4.41
CA ARG A 193 -17.61 -23.13 -3.18
C ARG A 193 -19.02 -22.54 -3.17
N GLN A 194 -19.17 -21.29 -3.61
CA GLN A 194 -20.48 -20.63 -3.72
C GLN A 194 -21.37 -21.29 -4.78
N LEU A 195 -20.83 -21.64 -5.96
CA LEU A 195 -21.56 -22.40 -6.98
C LEU A 195 -21.96 -23.81 -6.51
N ALA A 196 -21.10 -24.49 -5.75
CA ALA A 196 -21.41 -25.79 -5.18
C ALA A 196 -22.51 -25.71 -4.10
N ALA A 197 -22.52 -24.63 -3.31
CA ALA A 197 -23.54 -24.36 -2.30
C ALA A 197 -24.89 -23.92 -2.90
N GLU A 198 -24.91 -23.39 -4.14
CA GLU A 198 -26.13 -23.10 -4.92
C GLU A 198 -26.68 -24.34 -5.64
N THR A 199 -25.88 -25.42 -5.78
CA THR A 199 -26.29 -26.65 -6.46
C THR A 199 -26.52 -27.87 -5.53
N PRO A 200 -27.15 -27.76 -4.33
CA PRO A 200 -27.43 -28.95 -3.52
C PRO A 200 -28.66 -29.74 -4.03
N ASP A 201 -29.54 -29.12 -4.82
CA ASP A 201 -30.94 -29.57 -4.91
C ASP A 201 -31.33 -30.35 -6.19
N ARG A 202 -30.37 -30.83 -7.00
CA ARG A 202 -30.68 -31.69 -8.17
C ARG A 202 -30.39 -33.18 -7.96
N LYS A 203 -29.67 -33.53 -6.90
CA LYS A 203 -29.44 -34.95 -6.53
C LYS A 203 -30.60 -35.53 -5.71
N GLU A 204 -31.43 -34.70 -5.08
CA GLU A 204 -32.55 -35.16 -4.25
C GLU A 204 -33.85 -35.37 -5.04
N ALA A 205 -34.08 -34.60 -6.12
CA ALA A 205 -35.20 -34.79 -7.05
C ALA A 205 -35.12 -36.07 -7.91
N ALA A 206 -33.94 -36.71 -8.00
CA ALA A 206 -33.75 -37.99 -8.70
C ALA A 206 -33.89 -39.22 -7.78
N ARG A 207 -34.22 -39.02 -6.49
CA ARG A 207 -34.30 -40.07 -5.46
C ARG A 207 -35.67 -40.26 -4.83
N ARG A 208 -36.73 -39.60 -5.33
CA ARG A 208 -38.10 -39.91 -4.93
C ARG A 208 -38.70 -40.91 -5.94
N PRO A 209 -39.05 -42.14 -5.51
CA PRO A 209 -39.67 -43.14 -6.36
C PRO A 209 -41.08 -42.76 -6.81
#